data_AF-A0A0A2KVC5-F1
#
_entry.id   AF-A0A0A2KVC5-F1
#
_cell.length_a   1.000
_cell.length_b   1.000
_cell.length_c   1.000
_cell.angle_alpha   90.00
_cell.angle_beta   90.00
_cell.angle_gamma   90.00
#
_symmetry.space_group_name_H-M   'P 1'
#
loop_
_entity.id
_entity.type
_entity.pdbx_description
1 polymer ?
#
loop_
_entity_poly.entity_id
_entity_poly.type
_entity_poly.pdbx_seq_one_letter_code
_entity_poly.pdbx_strand_id
1 'polypeptide(L)'
;MFRSFFSFVVALCLYTQWAVAALTSGEIANSLNELAQQGFAAKALVLEINSTADAGPIPDIYTEIDTMVTVILTNVNFMTNTPIIAGQTEQQDVYEGYSNFVQSLLELMDAFSSSAAKLKSINQTTKTKVPSEIRILQSAVDIAHEMLTPHEAYFYNIIGLFPATSSYNAQANNQKAQVDTHCYQAVWAFDLGDSNGTQASYRARNNSSLHSRWMKRGSF
;
A
#
# COMPACT_ATOMS: atom_id res chain seq x y z
N MET A 1 7.37 -16.53 -22.96
CA MET A 1 6.12 -16.92 -23.68
C MET A 1 4.92 -17.18 -22.75
N PHE A 2 5.07 -17.12 -21.42
CA PHE A 2 3.94 -17.25 -20.46
C PHE A 2 3.42 -15.93 -19.87
N ARG A 3 4.22 -14.85 -19.92
CA ARG A 3 3.85 -13.52 -19.36
C ARG A 3 2.73 -12.82 -20.14
N SER A 4 2.61 -13.08 -21.45
CA SER A 4 1.64 -12.40 -22.32
C SER A 4 0.25 -13.04 -22.33
N PHE A 5 0.10 -14.25 -21.78
CA PHE A 5 -1.19 -14.96 -21.75
C PHE A 5 -2.04 -14.60 -20.52
N PHE A 6 -1.43 -14.13 -19.43
CA PHE A 6 -2.15 -13.84 -18.18
C PHE A 6 -2.80 -12.46 -18.15
N SER A 7 -2.24 -11.46 -18.84
CA SER A 7 -2.91 -10.17 -19.05
C SER A 7 -4.23 -10.29 -19.82
N PHE A 8 -4.43 -11.42 -20.52
CA PHE A 8 -5.61 -11.68 -21.33
C PHE A 8 -6.83 -12.13 -20.50
N VAL A 9 -6.63 -12.74 -19.32
CA VAL A 9 -7.75 -13.27 -18.51
C VAL A 9 -8.54 -12.13 -17.87
N VAL A 10 -7.88 -11.01 -17.51
CA VAL A 10 -8.57 -9.79 -17.03
C VAL A 10 -9.23 -9.03 -18.20
N ALA A 11 -8.66 -9.10 -19.40
CA ALA A 11 -9.15 -8.35 -20.57
C ALA A 11 -10.34 -9.01 -21.29
N LEU A 12 -10.57 -10.32 -21.13
CA LEU A 12 -11.62 -11.06 -21.87
C LEU A 12 -13.04 -10.89 -21.30
N CYS A 13 -13.24 -10.13 -20.21
CA CYS A 13 -14.57 -9.88 -19.64
C CYS A 13 -15.33 -8.73 -20.35
N LEU A 14 -14.75 -8.09 -21.37
CA LEU A 14 -15.29 -6.83 -21.93
C LEU A 14 -16.19 -6.96 -23.16
N TYR A 15 -16.57 -8.17 -23.59
CA TYR A 15 -17.48 -8.36 -24.72
C TYR A 15 -18.66 -9.24 -24.36
N THR A 16 -19.50 -8.82 -23.42
CA THR A 16 -20.96 -9.00 -23.54
C THR A 16 -21.71 -8.22 -22.44
N GLN A 17 -22.59 -7.33 -22.90
CA GLN A 17 -23.76 -6.80 -22.19
C GLN A 17 -23.48 -5.84 -21.01
N TRP A 18 -24.45 -4.98 -20.75
CA TRP A 18 -24.45 -4.00 -19.66
C TRP A 18 -24.59 -4.73 -18.31
N ALA A 19 -23.57 -5.51 -17.96
CA ALA A 19 -23.35 -6.05 -16.63
C ALA A 19 -22.58 -4.98 -15.87
N VAL A 20 -23.17 -4.53 -14.76
CA VAL A 20 -22.45 -3.78 -13.75
C VAL A 20 -21.36 -4.72 -13.23
N ALA A 21 -20.11 -4.51 -13.66
CA ALA A 21 -19.02 -5.43 -13.36
C ALA A 21 -18.75 -5.43 -11.85
N ALA A 22 -18.79 -6.62 -11.25
CA ALA A 22 -18.54 -6.87 -9.84
C ALA A 22 -17.58 -8.05 -9.74
N LEU A 23 -16.59 -7.97 -8.84
CA LEU A 23 -15.68 -9.09 -8.58
C LEU A 23 -16.31 -10.07 -7.59
N THR A 24 -16.07 -11.36 -7.81
CA THR A 24 -16.37 -12.42 -6.84
C THR A 24 -15.34 -12.45 -5.71
N SER A 25 -15.70 -13.01 -4.55
CA SER A 25 -14.78 -13.17 -3.41
C SER A 25 -13.49 -13.91 -3.78
N GLY A 26 -13.59 -14.94 -4.64
CA GLY A 26 -12.44 -15.69 -5.13
C GLY A 26 -11.50 -14.85 -6.02
N GLU A 27 -12.05 -14.04 -6.92
CA GLU A 27 -11.25 -13.12 -7.75
C GLU A 27 -10.55 -12.05 -6.91
N ILE A 28 -11.23 -11.54 -5.88
CA ILE A 28 -10.65 -10.57 -4.94
C ILE A 28 -9.49 -11.21 -4.17
N ALA A 29 -9.72 -12.39 -3.57
CA ALA A 29 -8.68 -13.09 -2.82
C ALA A 29 -7.45 -13.43 -3.69
N ASN A 30 -7.68 -13.90 -4.92
CA ASN A 30 -6.60 -14.18 -5.86
C ASN A 30 -5.82 -12.92 -6.23
N SER A 31 -6.51 -11.83 -6.57
CA SER A 31 -5.84 -10.57 -6.92
C SER A 31 -5.04 -10.00 -5.75
N LEU A 32 -5.54 -10.10 -4.53
CA LEU A 32 -4.80 -9.72 -3.33
C LEU A 32 -3.54 -10.56 -3.12
N ASN A 33 -3.61 -11.87 -3.35
CA ASN A 33 -2.44 -12.75 -3.28
C ASN A 33 -1.42 -12.45 -4.39
N GLU A 34 -1.87 -12.10 -5.59
CA GLU A 34 -0.98 -11.68 -6.69
C GLU A 34 -0.29 -10.35 -6.37
N LEU A 35 -1.03 -9.38 -5.84
CA LEU A 35 -0.46 -8.12 -5.33
C LEU A 35 0.56 -8.38 -4.21
N ALA A 36 0.28 -9.34 -3.32
CA ALA A 36 1.22 -9.73 -2.28
C ALA A 36 2.54 -10.26 -2.87
N GLN A 37 2.45 -11.12 -3.89
CA GLN A 37 3.63 -11.65 -4.59
C GLN A 37 4.44 -10.54 -5.26
N GLN A 38 3.78 -9.56 -5.90
CA GLN A 38 4.44 -8.40 -6.49
C GLN A 38 5.13 -7.55 -5.41
N GLY A 39 4.48 -7.31 -4.27
CA GLY A 39 5.07 -6.60 -3.14
C GLY A 39 6.34 -7.28 -2.62
N PHE A 40 6.32 -8.61 -2.47
CA PHE A 40 7.50 -9.38 -2.09
C PHE A 40 8.60 -9.39 -3.15
N ALA A 41 8.24 -9.39 -4.44
CA ALA A 41 9.20 -9.28 -5.54
C ALA A 41 9.91 -7.92 -5.53
N ALA A 42 9.15 -6.82 -5.41
CA ALA A 42 9.71 -5.48 -5.26
C ALA A 42 10.63 -5.38 -4.03
N LYS A 43 10.24 -5.98 -2.91
CA LYS A 43 11.03 -6.04 -1.69
C LYS A 43 12.38 -6.74 -1.94
N ALA A 44 12.37 -7.87 -2.64
CA ALA A 44 13.58 -8.61 -2.95
C ALA A 44 14.57 -7.75 -3.76
N LEU A 45 14.08 -7.01 -4.75
CA LEU A 45 14.90 -6.08 -5.55
C LEU A 45 15.51 -4.97 -4.68
N VAL A 46 14.72 -4.38 -3.77
CA VAL A 46 15.21 -3.34 -2.85
C VAL A 46 16.34 -3.88 -1.96
N LEU A 47 16.16 -5.09 -1.41
CA LEU A 47 17.17 -5.73 -0.56
C LEU A 47 18.41 -6.14 -1.34
N GLU A 48 18.26 -6.57 -2.60
CA GLU A 48 19.37 -6.85 -3.49
C GLU A 48 20.25 -5.61 -3.67
N ILE A 49 19.66 -4.48 -4.05
CA ILE A 49 20.36 -3.19 -4.17
C ILE A 49 21.08 -2.84 -2.86
N ASN A 50 20.43 -3.02 -1.72
CA ASN A 50 21.04 -2.70 -0.42
C ASN A 50 22.29 -3.53 -0.16
N SER A 51 22.27 -4.81 -0.55
CA SER A 51 23.36 -5.76 -0.34
C SER A 51 24.50 -5.64 -1.34
N THR A 52 24.22 -5.30 -2.61
CA THR A 52 25.22 -5.29 -3.70
C THR A 52 25.69 -3.90 -4.08
N ALA A 53 24.92 -2.86 -3.73
CA ALA A 53 25.04 -1.50 -4.28
C ALA A 53 24.88 -1.43 -5.81
N ASP A 54 24.34 -2.47 -6.44
CA ASP A 54 24.02 -2.44 -7.87
C ASP A 54 22.75 -1.61 -8.11
N ALA A 55 22.82 -0.70 -9.08
CA ALA A 55 21.70 0.11 -9.52
C ALA A 55 20.82 -0.60 -10.56
N GLY A 56 21.29 -1.71 -11.13
CA GLY A 56 20.62 -2.50 -12.16
C GLY A 56 19.14 -2.81 -11.86
N PRO A 57 18.77 -3.23 -10.64
CA PRO A 57 17.38 -3.57 -10.29
C PRO A 57 16.41 -2.37 -10.15
N ILE A 58 16.87 -1.12 -10.20
CA ILE A 58 16.01 0.07 -9.96
C ILE A 58 14.83 0.18 -10.95
N PRO A 59 15.00 0.00 -12.27
CA PRO A 59 13.87 0.06 -13.20
C PRO A 59 12.82 -1.02 -12.92
N ASP A 60 13.24 -2.19 -12.44
CA ASP A 60 12.33 -3.28 -12.10
C ASP A 60 11.50 -2.93 -10.86
N ILE A 61 12.08 -2.25 -9.87
CA ILE A 61 11.32 -1.73 -8.71
C ILE A 61 10.19 -0.81 -9.16
N TYR A 62 10.48 0.12 -10.08
CA TYR A 62 9.45 1.03 -10.60
C TYR A 62 8.37 0.26 -11.37
N THR A 63 8.77 -0.73 -12.16
CA THR A 63 7.84 -1.57 -12.93
C THR A 63 6.91 -2.38 -12.02
N GLU A 64 7.44 -2.96 -10.94
CA GLU A 64 6.61 -3.72 -9.98
C GLU A 64 5.63 -2.79 -9.23
N ILE A 65 6.06 -1.58 -8.83
CA ILE A 65 5.14 -0.60 -8.21
C ILE A 65 4.05 -0.14 -9.18
N ASP A 66 4.41 0.22 -10.42
CA ASP A 66 3.45 0.64 -11.45
C ASP A 66 2.45 -0.47 -11.76
N THR A 67 2.91 -1.73 -11.77
CA THR A 67 2.05 -2.90 -11.97
C THR A 67 1.06 -3.05 -10.81
N MET A 68 1.52 -2.96 -9.57
CA MET A 68 0.64 -2.99 -8.39
C MET A 68 -0.41 -1.89 -8.45
N VAL A 69 0.01 -0.64 -8.72
CA VAL A 69 -0.90 0.51 -8.84
C VAL A 69 -1.94 0.29 -9.93
N THR A 70 -1.54 -0.23 -11.10
CA THR A 70 -2.44 -0.51 -12.21
C THR A 70 -3.50 -1.55 -11.85
N VAL A 71 -3.09 -2.66 -11.21
CA VAL A 71 -4.01 -3.71 -10.75
C VAL A 71 -4.97 -3.17 -9.70
N ILE A 72 -4.47 -2.40 -8.73
CA ILE A 72 -5.28 -1.77 -7.68
C ILE A 72 -6.38 -0.87 -8.29
N LEU A 73 -6.00 0.06 -9.15
CA LEU A 73 -6.95 0.98 -9.79
C LEU A 73 -7.96 0.25 -10.68
N THR A 74 -7.52 -0.83 -11.34
CA THR A 74 -8.40 -1.70 -12.12
C THR A 74 -9.44 -2.37 -11.22
N ASN A 75 -9.01 -2.94 -10.09
CA ASN A 75 -9.92 -3.60 -9.16
C ASN A 75 -10.91 -2.62 -8.53
N VAL A 76 -10.47 -1.42 -8.13
CA VAL A 76 -11.37 -0.38 -7.58
C VAL A 76 -12.55 -0.13 -8.51
N ASN A 77 -12.32 -0.03 -9.82
CA ASN A 77 -13.40 0.16 -10.81
C ASN A 77 -14.44 -0.97 -10.79
N PHE A 78 -14.03 -2.20 -10.48
CA PHE A 78 -14.90 -3.37 -10.42
C PHE A 78 -15.52 -3.61 -9.03
N MET A 79 -14.92 -3.10 -7.95
CA MET A 79 -15.39 -3.36 -6.58
C MET A 79 -16.57 -2.48 -6.15
N THR A 80 -16.82 -1.37 -6.83
CA THR A 80 -17.91 -0.43 -6.50
C THR A 80 -19.31 -1.09 -6.46
N ASN A 81 -19.48 -2.23 -7.13
CA ASN A 81 -20.75 -2.94 -7.22
C ASN A 81 -20.71 -4.34 -6.58
N THR A 82 -19.60 -4.70 -5.93
CA THR A 82 -19.49 -5.99 -5.23
C THR A 82 -20.31 -5.96 -3.93
N PRO A 83 -21.21 -6.93 -3.71
CA PRO A 83 -22.02 -6.99 -2.49
C PRO A 83 -21.19 -7.40 -1.27
N ILE A 84 -21.72 -7.11 -0.07
CA ILE A 84 -21.17 -7.59 1.20
C ILE A 84 -21.10 -9.13 1.19
N ILE A 85 -19.98 -9.67 1.64
CA ILE A 85 -19.70 -11.10 1.67
C ILE A 85 -20.48 -11.73 2.84
N ALA A 86 -21.49 -12.53 2.53
CA ALA A 86 -22.32 -13.19 3.52
C ALA A 86 -21.68 -14.49 4.06
N GLY A 87 -20.94 -15.22 3.22
CA GLY A 87 -20.34 -16.50 3.58
C GLY A 87 -19.13 -16.34 4.50
N GLN A 88 -19.08 -17.12 5.59
CA GLN A 88 -17.94 -17.06 6.53
C GLN A 88 -16.63 -17.55 5.88
N THR A 89 -16.69 -18.60 5.05
CA THR A 89 -15.54 -19.11 4.30
C THR A 89 -15.01 -18.07 3.32
N GLU A 90 -15.90 -17.44 2.55
CA GLU A 90 -15.54 -16.39 1.59
C GLU A 90 -14.92 -15.16 2.29
N GLN A 91 -15.45 -14.79 3.46
CA GLN A 91 -14.87 -13.73 4.27
C GLN A 91 -13.45 -14.10 4.71
N GLN A 92 -13.23 -15.35 5.14
CA GLN A 92 -11.90 -15.82 5.52
C GLN A 92 -10.93 -15.77 4.33
N ASP A 93 -11.32 -16.29 3.17
CA ASP A 93 -10.48 -16.32 1.96
C ASP A 93 -10.06 -14.91 1.53
N VAL A 94 -11.00 -13.97 1.49
CA VAL A 94 -10.71 -12.56 1.15
C VAL A 94 -9.84 -11.89 2.21
N TYR A 95 -10.10 -12.16 3.50
CA TYR A 95 -9.29 -11.61 4.59
C TYR A 95 -7.86 -12.15 4.58
N GLU A 96 -7.65 -13.45 4.30
CA GLU A 96 -6.31 -14.03 4.17
C GLU A 96 -5.54 -13.39 3.02
N GLY A 97 -6.17 -13.24 1.85
CA GLY A 97 -5.59 -12.50 0.72
C GLY A 97 -5.25 -11.05 1.10
N TYR A 98 -6.17 -10.36 1.76
CA TYR A 98 -5.97 -8.97 2.23
C TYR A 98 -4.77 -8.88 3.17
N SER A 99 -4.69 -9.77 4.16
CA SER A 99 -3.61 -9.82 5.13
C SER A 99 -2.26 -10.13 4.48
N ASN A 100 -2.22 -11.01 3.47
CA ASN A 100 -1.00 -11.29 2.71
C ASN A 100 -0.52 -10.05 1.95
N PHE A 101 -1.44 -9.32 1.30
CA PHE A 101 -1.08 -8.10 0.60
C PHE A 101 -0.59 -7.02 1.56
N VAL A 102 -1.30 -6.79 2.67
CA VAL A 102 -0.84 -5.89 3.74
C VAL A 102 0.57 -6.26 4.20
N GLN A 103 0.82 -7.53 4.53
CA GLN A 103 2.13 -7.98 4.97
C GLN A 103 3.23 -7.67 3.95
N SER A 104 2.95 -7.88 2.66
CA SER A 104 3.90 -7.54 1.60
C SER A 104 4.23 -6.04 1.54
N LEU A 105 3.24 -5.17 1.75
CA LEU A 105 3.43 -3.72 1.79
C LEU A 105 4.25 -3.31 3.00
N LEU A 106 3.95 -3.84 4.19
CA LEU A 106 4.71 -3.56 5.41
C LEU A 106 6.19 -3.90 5.20
N GLU A 107 6.46 -5.11 4.69
CA GLU A 107 7.84 -5.56 4.47
C GLU A 107 8.55 -4.81 3.34
N LEU A 108 7.83 -4.40 2.29
CA LEU A 108 8.36 -3.56 1.22
C LEU A 108 8.74 -2.16 1.74
N MET A 109 7.86 -1.54 2.54
CA MET A 109 8.12 -0.24 3.15
C MET A 109 9.29 -0.29 4.14
N ASP A 110 9.40 -1.36 4.92
CA ASP A 110 10.55 -1.59 5.80
C ASP A 110 11.85 -1.77 5.02
N ALA A 111 11.80 -2.48 3.88
CA ALA A 111 12.94 -2.62 2.98
C ALA A 111 13.37 -1.26 2.40
N PHE A 112 12.42 -0.43 1.95
CA PHE A 112 12.73 0.93 1.48
C PHE A 112 13.33 1.80 2.58
N SER A 113 12.74 1.79 3.78
CA SER A 113 13.21 2.56 4.92
C SER A 113 14.64 2.17 5.31
N SER A 114 14.90 0.88 5.47
CA SER A 114 16.23 0.36 5.83
C SER A 114 17.28 0.54 4.73
N SER A 115 16.87 0.63 3.47
CA SER A 115 17.76 0.80 2.31
C SER A 115 17.89 2.25 1.84
N ALA A 116 17.20 3.21 2.49
CA ALA A 116 17.10 4.59 2.03
C ALA A 116 18.48 5.26 1.86
N ALA A 117 19.41 5.06 2.79
CA ALA A 117 20.76 5.61 2.68
C ALA A 117 21.49 5.11 1.42
N LYS A 118 21.38 3.81 1.12
CA LYS A 118 21.99 3.21 -0.07
C LYS A 118 21.32 3.74 -1.34
N LEU A 119 19.98 3.69 -1.40
CA LEU A 119 19.21 4.14 -2.56
C LEU A 119 19.46 5.62 -2.89
N LYS A 120 19.59 6.48 -1.86
CA LYS A 120 19.98 7.89 -2.03
C LYS A 120 21.37 8.06 -2.64
N SER A 121 22.30 7.17 -2.30
CA SER A 121 23.70 7.25 -2.76
C SER A 121 23.91 6.81 -4.21
N ILE A 122 22.94 6.12 -4.82
CA ILE A 122 23.07 5.58 -6.18
C ILE A 122 23.09 6.71 -7.22
N ASN A 123 22.02 7.51 -7.29
CA ASN A 123 21.96 8.70 -8.12
C ASN A 123 20.84 9.64 -7.68
N GLN A 124 20.88 10.88 -8.19
CA GLN A 124 19.92 11.93 -7.84
C GLN A 124 18.48 11.60 -8.26
N THR A 125 18.28 10.88 -9.36
CA THR A 125 16.95 10.47 -9.83
C THR A 125 16.32 9.48 -8.86
N THR A 126 17.07 8.47 -8.40
CA THR A 126 16.60 7.47 -7.43
C THR A 126 16.20 8.12 -6.11
N LYS A 127 17.01 9.09 -5.64
CA LYS A 127 16.73 9.87 -4.43
C LYS A 127 15.35 10.54 -4.46
N THR A 128 14.91 11.06 -5.61
CA THR A 128 13.61 11.75 -5.73
C THR A 128 12.49 10.83 -6.18
N LYS A 129 12.78 9.84 -7.03
CA LYS A 129 11.76 9.00 -7.67
C LYS A 129 11.23 7.93 -6.72
N VAL A 130 12.09 7.25 -5.96
CA VAL A 130 11.63 6.21 -5.00
C VAL A 130 10.57 6.73 -4.01
N PRO A 131 10.78 7.85 -3.29
CA PRO A 131 9.74 8.37 -2.41
C PRO A 131 8.50 8.89 -3.15
N SER A 132 8.61 9.22 -4.45
CA SER A 132 7.43 9.52 -5.29
C SER A 132 6.63 8.25 -5.57
N GLU A 133 7.27 7.16 -5.96
CA GLU A 133 6.60 5.88 -6.22
C GLU A 133 5.93 5.32 -4.97
N ILE A 134 6.57 5.44 -3.80
CA ILE A 134 5.95 5.06 -2.52
C ILE A 134 4.67 5.86 -2.27
N ARG A 135 4.67 7.17 -2.54
CA ARG A 135 3.46 8.01 -2.38
C ARG A 135 2.36 7.66 -3.39
N ILE A 136 2.72 7.28 -4.62
CA ILE A 136 1.76 6.84 -5.63
C ILE A 136 1.10 5.52 -5.18
N LEU A 137 1.91 4.55 -4.74
CA LEU A 137 1.40 3.28 -4.21
C LEU A 137 0.53 3.50 -2.97
N GLN A 138 0.99 4.32 -2.01
CA GLN A 138 0.21 4.69 -0.84
C GLN A 138 -1.13 5.30 -1.28
N SER A 139 -1.11 6.23 -2.23
CA SER A 139 -2.33 6.86 -2.72
C SER A 139 -3.28 5.83 -3.32
N ALA A 140 -2.82 4.92 -4.17
CA ALA A 140 -3.66 3.89 -4.78
C ALA A 140 -4.29 2.94 -3.73
N VAL A 141 -3.54 2.59 -2.69
CA VAL A 141 -4.00 1.70 -1.62
C VAL A 141 -4.97 2.41 -0.65
N ASP A 142 -4.65 3.65 -0.28
CA ASP A 142 -5.29 4.40 0.82
C ASP A 142 -6.39 5.38 0.36
N ILE A 143 -6.24 6.06 -0.80
CA ILE A 143 -6.91 7.33 -1.18
C ILE A 143 -7.55 8.06 0.01
N ALA A 144 -6.69 8.59 0.89
CA ALA A 144 -7.02 9.61 1.87
C ALA A 144 -6.38 10.97 1.51
N HIS A 145 -6.41 11.34 0.21
CA HIS A 145 -6.13 12.73 -0.17
C HIS A 145 -7.45 13.48 -0.35
N GLU A 146 -7.65 14.49 0.49
CA GLU A 146 -8.83 15.32 0.78
C GLU A 146 -9.56 16.00 -0.41
N MET A 147 -9.44 15.54 -1.66
CA MET A 147 -10.13 16.17 -2.80
C MET A 147 -10.86 15.24 -3.77
N LEU A 148 -10.91 13.93 -3.55
CA LEU A 148 -11.84 13.04 -4.27
C LEU A 148 -12.47 12.03 -3.31
N THR A 149 -13.69 11.64 -3.64
CA THR A 149 -14.65 10.93 -2.81
C THR A 149 -14.10 9.66 -2.13
N PRO A 150 -14.51 9.32 -0.89
CA PRO A 150 -14.04 8.14 -0.13
C PRO A 150 -14.25 6.76 -0.79
N HIS A 151 -14.91 6.70 -1.94
CA HIS A 151 -15.31 5.47 -2.64
C HIS A 151 -14.24 4.90 -3.60
N GLU A 152 -13.10 5.55 -3.75
CA GLU A 152 -12.07 5.14 -4.72
C GLU A 152 -10.85 4.44 -4.10
N ALA A 153 -10.77 4.35 -2.77
CA ALA A 153 -9.65 3.69 -2.09
C ALA A 153 -9.82 2.16 -2.04
N TYR A 154 -8.79 1.44 -2.46
CA TYR A 154 -8.84 -0.03 -2.58
C TYR A 154 -9.10 -0.73 -1.24
N PHE A 155 -8.38 -0.35 -0.18
CA PHE A 155 -8.60 -0.92 1.15
C PHE A 155 -9.97 -0.58 1.72
N TYR A 156 -10.48 0.64 1.52
CA TYR A 156 -11.83 0.99 1.96
C TYR A 156 -12.90 0.15 1.25
N ASN A 157 -12.75 -0.06 -0.07
CA ASN A 157 -13.65 -0.89 -0.84
C ASN A 157 -13.64 -2.35 -0.35
N ILE A 158 -12.46 -2.95 -0.12
CA ILE A 158 -12.36 -4.32 0.42
C ILE A 158 -12.94 -4.41 1.84
N ILE A 159 -12.58 -3.48 2.72
CA ILE A 159 -13.07 -3.46 4.10
C ILE A 159 -14.61 -3.38 4.12
N GLY A 160 -15.19 -2.59 3.22
CA GLY A 160 -16.63 -2.45 3.04
C GLY A 160 -17.35 -3.73 2.62
N LEU A 161 -16.64 -4.72 2.09
CA LEU A 161 -17.22 -6.02 1.74
C LEU A 161 -17.42 -6.93 2.96
N PHE A 162 -16.71 -6.68 4.06
CA PHE A 162 -16.94 -7.43 5.30
C PHE A 162 -18.16 -6.89 6.04
N PRO A 163 -19.04 -7.75 6.57
CA PRO A 163 -20.11 -7.29 7.45
C PRO A 163 -19.55 -6.47 8.61
N ALA A 164 -20.19 -5.35 8.96
CA ALA A 164 -19.72 -4.46 10.02
C ALA A 164 -19.60 -5.13 11.40
N THR A 165 -20.34 -6.22 11.63
CA THR A 165 -20.28 -7.04 12.84
C THR A 165 -19.20 -8.13 12.81
N SER A 166 -18.52 -8.30 11.68
CA SER A 166 -17.47 -9.31 11.49
C SER A 166 -16.16 -8.85 12.12
N SER A 167 -15.43 -9.77 12.74
CA SER A 167 -14.08 -9.50 13.25
C SER A 167 -13.11 -9.10 12.15
N TYR A 168 -13.32 -9.59 10.92
CA TYR A 168 -12.47 -9.28 9.77
C TYR A 168 -12.55 -7.80 9.38
N ASN A 169 -13.70 -7.15 9.53
CA ASN A 169 -13.83 -5.72 9.28
C ASN A 169 -12.93 -4.91 10.25
N ALA A 170 -12.99 -5.23 11.55
CA ALA A 170 -12.16 -4.56 12.56
C ALA A 170 -10.66 -4.84 12.37
N GLN A 171 -10.29 -6.09 12.08
CA GLN A 171 -8.90 -6.48 11.85
C GLN A 171 -8.32 -5.81 10.60
N ALA A 172 -9.06 -5.78 9.50
CA ALA A 172 -8.63 -5.17 8.25
C ALA A 172 -8.41 -3.65 8.41
N ASN A 173 -9.27 -2.95 9.16
CA ASN A 173 -9.07 -1.54 9.52
C ASN A 173 -7.78 -1.31 10.32
N ASN A 174 -7.50 -2.17 11.31
CA ASN A 174 -6.27 -2.07 12.10
C ASN A 174 -5.02 -2.27 11.24
N GLN A 175 -5.06 -3.24 10.33
CA GLN A 175 -3.98 -3.52 9.37
C GLN A 175 -3.76 -2.36 8.39
N LYS A 176 -4.83 -1.72 7.90
CA LYS A 176 -4.72 -0.51 7.06
C LYS A 176 -3.93 0.59 7.77
N ALA A 177 -4.24 0.87 9.03
CA ALA A 177 -3.53 1.91 9.79
C ALA A 177 -2.03 1.60 9.98
N GLN A 178 -1.64 0.32 9.99
CA GLN A 178 -0.24 -0.08 9.98
C GLN A 178 0.43 0.25 8.65
N VAL A 179 -0.22 -0.02 7.52
CA VAL A 179 0.28 0.34 6.18
C VAL A 179 0.51 1.84 6.08
N ASP A 180 -0.44 2.66 6.53
CA ASP A 180 -0.31 4.14 6.52
C ASP A 180 0.94 4.60 7.29
N THR A 181 1.20 3.96 8.45
CA THR A 181 2.38 4.25 9.28
C THR A 181 3.69 3.84 8.60
N HIS A 182 3.74 2.65 8.00
CA HIS A 182 4.95 2.15 7.32
C HIS A 182 5.26 2.96 6.04
N CYS A 183 4.24 3.35 5.27
CA CYS A 183 4.41 4.24 4.10
C CYS A 183 5.01 5.59 4.53
N TYR A 184 4.48 6.20 5.60
CA TYR A 184 5.04 7.43 6.14
C TYR A 184 6.51 7.27 6.56
N GLN A 185 6.83 6.19 7.27
CA GLN A 185 8.20 5.91 7.72
C GLN A 185 9.16 5.70 6.55
N ALA A 186 8.73 4.96 5.52
CA ALA A 186 9.53 4.71 4.32
C ALA A 186 9.85 6.01 3.57
N VAL A 187 8.87 6.88 3.35
CA VAL A 187 9.09 8.19 2.72
C VAL A 187 10.01 9.06 3.58
N TRP A 188 9.74 9.13 4.89
CA TRP A 188 10.53 9.93 5.83
C TRP A 188 12.01 9.52 5.86
N ALA A 189 12.33 8.24 5.65
CA ALA A 189 13.70 7.76 5.59
C ALA A 189 14.53 8.38 4.44
N PHE A 190 13.87 8.82 3.36
CA PHE A 190 14.53 9.54 2.25
C PHE A 190 14.70 11.04 2.54
N ASP A 191 13.85 11.60 3.40
CA ASP A 191 13.91 13.01 3.82
C ASP A 191 14.93 13.25 4.94
N LEU A 192 15.25 12.21 5.73
CA LEU A 192 16.38 12.25 6.66
C LEU A 192 17.68 12.51 5.86
N GLY A 193 18.29 13.66 6.12
CA GLY A 193 19.60 14.02 5.55
C GLY A 193 20.66 12.94 5.83
N ASP A 194 21.79 13.01 5.12
CA ASP A 194 22.91 12.05 5.25
C ASP A 194 23.67 12.22 6.58
N SER A 195 22.94 12.24 7.69
CA SER A 195 23.49 12.16 9.03
C SER A 195 24.05 10.76 9.21
N ASN A 196 25.37 10.66 9.10
CA ASN A 196 26.18 9.47 9.36
C ASN A 196 25.67 8.68 10.57
N GLY A 197 25.72 7.36 10.41
CA GLY A 197 25.10 6.38 11.28
C GLY A 197 25.16 6.71 12.78
N THR A 198 24.00 6.83 13.38
CA THR A 198 23.78 6.40 14.75
C THR A 198 22.31 6.04 14.86
N GLN A 199 22.06 4.82 15.35
CA GLN A 199 20.76 4.18 15.53
C GLN A 199 19.59 5.16 15.63
N ALA A 200 18.66 5.04 14.69
CA ALA A 200 17.31 5.59 14.81
C ALA A 200 16.67 4.98 16.06
N SER A 201 16.88 5.62 17.20
CA SER A 201 16.20 5.30 18.44
C SER A 201 14.80 5.89 18.30
N TYR A 202 13.85 5.01 17.99
CA TYR A 202 12.42 5.30 18.04
C TYR A 202 12.07 5.91 19.41
N ARG A 203 11.94 7.24 19.47
CA ARG A 203 11.14 7.86 20.53
C ARG A 203 9.71 7.92 20.03
N ALA A 204 8.91 6.97 20.53
CA ALA A 204 7.46 7.07 20.52
C ALA A 204 7.07 8.51 20.90
N ARG A 205 6.28 9.15 20.02
CA ARG A 205 5.71 10.47 20.21
C ARG A 205 4.85 10.41 21.48
N ASN A 206 5.45 10.75 22.62
CA ASN A 206 4.74 10.81 23.88
C ASN A 206 3.63 11.86 23.75
N ASN A 207 2.39 11.40 23.90
CA ASN A 207 1.23 12.22 24.15
C ASN A 207 1.45 13.01 25.45
N SER A 208 1.93 14.24 25.34
CA SER A 208 1.86 15.23 26.41
C SER A 208 1.00 16.40 25.95
N SER A 209 -0.30 16.23 26.20
CA SER A 209 -1.32 17.24 26.47
C SER A 209 -1.38 18.50 25.60
N LEU A 210 -2.35 18.49 24.69
CA LEU A 210 -3.12 19.69 24.34
C LEU A 210 -3.85 20.21 25.59
N HIS A 211 -3.25 21.15 26.32
CA HIS A 211 -4.02 22.04 27.19
C HIS A 211 -3.33 23.37 27.44
N SER A 212 -4.15 24.43 27.43
CA SER A 212 -3.86 25.84 27.76
C SER A 212 -3.47 26.79 26.62
N ARG A 213 -4.44 27.04 25.72
CA ARG A 213 -4.57 28.32 25.01
C ARG A 213 -5.81 29.05 25.52
N TRP A 214 -5.73 29.71 26.68
CA TRP A 214 -6.60 30.86 27.01
C TRP A 214 -6.16 31.61 28.29
N MET A 215 -6.32 32.94 28.23
CA MET A 215 -6.23 33.98 29.27
C MET A 215 -4.85 34.47 29.75
N LYS A 216 -4.43 35.64 29.23
CA LYS A 216 -4.52 36.90 30.01
C LYS A 216 -4.30 38.14 29.13
N ARG A 217 -5.41 38.85 28.86
CA ARG A 217 -5.45 40.32 28.70
C ARG A 217 -5.35 40.93 30.11
N GLY A 218 -4.60 42.03 30.28
CA GLY A 218 -4.89 43.08 31.28
C GLY A 218 -3.81 43.40 32.32
N SER A 219 -3.35 44.67 32.24
CA SER A 219 -2.70 45.57 33.22
C SER A 219 -1.58 45.06 34.14
N PHE A 220 -0.40 45.68 34.09
CA PHE A 220 -0.08 46.98 34.71
C PHE A 220 0.96 47.72 33.85
#